data_AF-A0A1I6KXL4-F1
#
_entry.id   AF-A0A1I6KXL4-F1
#
_cell.length_a   1.000
_cell.length_b   1.000
_cell.length_c   1.000
_cell.angle_alpha   90.00
_cell.angle_beta   90.00
_cell.angle_gamma   90.00
#
_symmetry.space_group_name_H-M   'P 1'
#
loop_
_entity.id
_entity.type
_entity.pdbx_description
1 polymer ?
#
loop_
_entity_poly.entity_id
_entity_poly.type
_entity_poly.pdbx_seq_one_letter_code
_entity_poly.pdbx_strand_id
1 'polypeptide(L)'
;MIARAALAAMLALAAPALAAPKAKLAALPPYAGAYQPQTVDERGQWAEADEDERQLRDSAAVVTDPALNAYVRRVLCNAVGDDRCASVRIYILRVPVFNASMSANGTMRVYTGLLLRVRSEAELAAVLGHEFGHFEERHVLAGFRAARTATDLTTWLTLAGGYAAVSTAATSHTIAGNFYAYGRDQERAADRLAFSYTAASRYRPGAAADVWTRVMDENDATSLGRHQRSQRYDKVAFFASHPAPLERTVTLRELARKDGDDGEDATDTYAAALATWRPQFLTDQIKLNDFGGTEYLLAQLAKDGWTPDLLFARGELYRQRGNPRDLVSAAGFYREAIAKGDADPLAQRGLGLALLRSGDAAAGRQALTDYLTLRPDCEDAAMLRSLAAAQ
;
A
#
# COMPACT_ATOMS: atom_id res chain seq x y z
N MET A 1 29.87 55.64 -57.91
CA MET A 1 29.01 56.08 -56.78
C MET A 1 28.21 54.87 -56.32
N ILE A 2 28.63 54.20 -55.25
CA ILE A 2 27.98 52.99 -54.73
C ILE A 2 27.41 53.34 -53.35
N ALA A 3 26.08 53.25 -53.22
CA ALA A 3 25.35 53.49 -51.98
C ALA A 3 25.65 52.38 -50.95
N ARG A 4 26.03 52.77 -49.73
CA ARG A 4 26.14 51.86 -48.58
C ARG A 4 24.94 52.07 -47.67
N ALA A 5 24.04 51.10 -47.63
CA ALA A 5 22.99 51.00 -46.64
C ALA A 5 23.58 50.54 -45.30
N ALA A 6 23.35 51.30 -44.23
CA ALA A 6 23.70 50.92 -42.87
C ALA A 6 22.49 50.21 -42.23
N LEU A 7 22.63 48.91 -41.97
CA LEU A 7 21.65 48.10 -41.24
C LEU A 7 21.91 48.28 -39.73
N ALA A 8 21.02 48.95 -39.00
CA ALA A 8 21.09 49.02 -37.55
C ALA A 8 20.36 47.81 -36.95
N ALA A 9 21.13 46.87 -36.39
CA ALA A 9 20.57 45.74 -35.64
C ALA A 9 20.12 46.21 -34.24
N MET A 10 18.82 46.29 -34.01
CA MET A 10 18.26 46.44 -32.66
C MET A 10 18.27 45.07 -31.96
N LEU A 11 19.20 44.88 -31.03
CA LEU A 11 19.15 43.77 -30.08
C LEU A 11 18.05 44.05 -29.05
N ALA A 12 16.89 43.40 -29.21
CA ALA A 12 15.87 43.37 -28.17
C ALA A 12 16.31 42.39 -27.07
N LEU A 13 16.79 42.90 -25.94
CA LEU A 13 16.99 42.13 -24.71
C LEU A 13 15.61 41.74 -24.16
N ALA A 14 15.15 40.55 -24.50
CA ALA A 14 14.00 39.94 -23.84
C ALA A 14 14.40 39.55 -22.41
N ALA A 15 13.99 40.36 -21.42
CA ALA A 15 14.05 39.96 -20.03
C ALA A 15 13.13 38.75 -19.82
N PRO A 16 13.56 37.70 -19.10
CA PRO A 16 12.68 36.58 -18.79
C PRO A 16 11.55 37.12 -17.90
N ALA A 17 10.31 37.00 -18.38
CA ALA A 17 9.14 37.26 -17.55
C ALA A 17 9.16 36.27 -16.38
N LEU A 18 9.43 36.75 -15.16
CA LEU A 18 9.21 35.96 -13.97
C LEU A 18 7.71 35.60 -13.94
N ALA A 19 7.41 34.31 -14.06
CA ALA A 19 6.06 33.82 -13.88
C ALA A 19 5.59 34.19 -12.46
N ALA A 20 4.45 34.86 -12.36
CA ALA A 20 3.81 35.13 -11.08
C ALA A 20 3.54 33.78 -10.36
N PRO A 21 3.75 33.69 -9.03
CA PRO A 21 3.44 32.48 -8.28
C PRO A 21 1.95 32.14 -8.48
N LYS A 22 1.66 30.91 -8.92
CA LYS A 22 0.29 30.41 -9.03
C LYS A 22 -0.33 30.42 -7.63
N ALA A 23 -1.56 30.93 -7.50
CA ALA A 23 -2.29 30.90 -6.23
C ALA A 23 -2.59 29.44 -5.86
N LYS A 24 -2.09 28.98 -4.69
CA LYS A 24 -2.45 27.67 -4.13
C LYS A 24 -3.97 27.60 -3.93
N LEU A 25 -4.58 26.55 -4.46
CA LEU A 25 -6.02 26.33 -4.59
C LEU A 25 -6.71 26.01 -3.25
N ALA A 26 -5.97 25.52 -2.25
CA ALA A 26 -6.57 25.00 -1.02
C ALA A 26 -5.91 25.57 0.25
N ALA A 27 -6.64 26.44 0.95
CA ALA A 27 -6.39 26.68 2.37
C ALA A 27 -7.03 25.52 3.17
N LEU A 28 -6.28 24.95 4.12
CA LEU A 28 -6.82 23.94 5.01
C LEU A 28 -7.97 24.52 5.85
N PRO A 29 -9.06 23.77 6.09
CA PRO A 29 -10.07 24.21 7.04
C PRO A 29 -9.43 24.40 8.42
N PRO A 30 -9.89 25.37 9.23
CA PRO A 30 -9.46 25.49 10.62
C PRO A 30 -9.69 24.18 11.36
N TYR A 31 -8.66 23.69 12.06
CA TYR A 31 -8.79 22.45 12.83
C TYR A 31 -9.64 22.70 14.08
N ALA A 32 -10.79 22.03 14.19
CA ALA A 32 -11.71 22.18 15.31
C ALA A 32 -11.32 21.35 16.55
N GLY A 33 -10.18 20.67 16.52
CA GLY A 33 -9.73 19.77 17.58
C GLY A 33 -10.19 18.32 17.39
N ALA A 34 -9.66 17.42 18.24
CA ALA A 34 -10.04 16.01 18.22
C ALA A 34 -11.53 15.87 18.56
N TYR A 35 -12.27 15.23 17.67
CA TYR A 35 -13.71 14.99 17.82
C TYR A 35 -14.04 14.28 19.16
N GLN A 36 -15.14 14.69 19.79
CA GLN A 36 -15.69 14.08 21.01
C GLN A 36 -17.16 13.68 20.76
N PRO A 37 -17.58 12.44 21.08
CA PRO A 37 -18.89 11.92 20.72
C PRO A 37 -20.02 12.58 21.53
N GLN A 38 -21.03 13.12 20.85
CA GLN A 38 -22.12 13.90 21.48
C GLN A 38 -23.46 13.15 21.47
N THR A 39 -23.77 12.44 20.38
CA THR A 39 -25.03 11.73 20.20
C THR A 39 -24.94 10.26 20.69
N VAL A 40 -26.09 9.59 20.79
CA VAL A 40 -26.15 8.17 21.18
C VAL A 40 -25.41 7.29 20.18
N ASP A 41 -25.60 7.52 18.87
CA ASP A 41 -24.90 6.75 17.83
C ASP A 41 -23.40 6.99 17.88
N GLU A 42 -23.00 8.25 18.04
CA GLU A 42 -21.60 8.66 18.14
C GLU A 42 -20.90 7.99 19.34
N ARG A 43 -21.54 7.97 20.52
CA ARG A 43 -21.00 7.27 21.69
C ARG A 43 -20.95 5.76 21.49
N GLY A 44 -21.96 5.18 20.84
CA GLY A 44 -22.00 3.75 20.53
C GLY A 44 -20.86 3.33 19.62
N GLN A 45 -20.68 4.05 18.50
CA GLN A 45 -19.58 3.83 17.57
C GLN A 45 -18.21 4.03 18.25
N TRP A 46 -18.08 5.03 19.11
CA TRP A 46 -16.85 5.27 19.86
C TRP A 46 -16.51 4.10 20.79
N ALA A 47 -17.51 3.58 21.52
CA ALA A 47 -17.32 2.44 22.41
C ALA A 47 -16.90 1.17 21.65
N GLU A 48 -17.48 0.94 20.46
CA GLU A 48 -17.07 -0.16 19.57
C GLU A 48 -15.62 0.01 19.09
N ALA A 49 -15.24 1.23 18.67
CA ALA A 49 -13.87 1.55 18.29
C ALA A 49 -12.87 1.36 19.44
N ASP A 50 -13.26 1.70 20.68
CA ASP A 50 -12.41 1.49 21.87
C ASP A 50 -12.22 0.00 22.21
N GLU A 51 -13.24 -0.84 22.02
CA GLU A 51 -13.12 -2.29 22.18
C GLU A 51 -12.25 -2.91 21.07
N ASP A 52 -12.49 -2.52 19.82
CA ASP A 52 -11.66 -2.95 18.69
C ASP A 52 -10.20 -2.55 18.88
N GLU A 53 -9.93 -1.34 19.39
CA GLU A 53 -8.57 -0.87 19.66
C GLU A 53 -7.91 -1.68 20.80
N ARG A 54 -8.66 -2.05 21.86
CA ARG A 54 -8.13 -2.92 22.93
C ARG A 54 -7.65 -4.25 22.37
N GLN A 55 -8.47 -4.92 21.57
CA GLN A 55 -8.10 -6.20 20.94
C GLN A 55 -6.94 -6.05 19.95
N LEU A 56 -6.91 -4.93 19.22
CA LEU A 56 -5.86 -4.64 18.27
C LEU A 56 -4.48 -4.50 18.94
N ARG A 57 -4.41 -3.77 20.05
CA ARG A 57 -3.15 -3.50 20.79
C ARG A 57 -2.42 -4.78 21.17
N ASP A 58 -3.16 -5.82 21.55
CA ASP A 58 -2.61 -7.09 22.02
C ASP A 58 -2.43 -8.12 20.88
N SER A 59 -2.73 -7.75 19.63
CA SER A 59 -2.66 -8.65 18.49
C SER A 59 -1.22 -8.91 18.05
N ALA A 60 -0.90 -10.19 17.79
CA ALA A 60 0.36 -10.60 17.18
C ALA A 60 0.56 -10.05 15.75
N ALA A 61 -0.47 -9.49 15.14
CA ALA A 61 -0.38 -8.80 13.85
C ALA A 61 0.27 -7.41 13.97
N VAL A 62 0.32 -6.80 15.15
CA VAL A 62 0.90 -5.46 15.34
C VAL A 62 2.42 -5.52 15.17
N VAL A 63 2.95 -4.68 14.29
CA VAL A 63 4.39 -4.44 14.14
C VAL A 63 4.81 -3.45 15.22
N THR A 64 5.58 -3.91 16.20
CA THR A 64 5.99 -3.12 17.38
C THR A 64 7.33 -2.40 17.22
N ASP A 65 7.92 -2.44 16.03
CA ASP A 65 9.22 -1.81 15.76
C ASP A 65 9.14 -0.29 15.93
N PRO A 66 9.91 0.30 16.86
CA PRO A 66 9.79 1.72 17.17
C PRO A 66 10.23 2.61 16.00
N ALA A 67 11.19 2.17 15.19
CA ALA A 67 11.69 2.97 14.07
C ALA A 67 10.64 3.11 12.96
N LEU A 68 10.01 2.00 12.55
CA LEU A 68 8.95 2.01 11.55
C LEU A 68 7.71 2.75 12.04
N ASN A 69 7.31 2.57 13.31
CA ASN A 69 6.17 3.30 13.88
C ASN A 69 6.43 4.81 13.94
N ALA A 70 7.61 5.23 14.40
CA ALA A 70 7.99 6.64 14.41
C ALA A 70 8.05 7.22 13.00
N TYR A 71 8.55 6.45 12.04
CA TYR A 71 8.62 6.82 10.63
C TYR A 71 7.22 7.08 10.03
N VAL A 72 6.29 6.13 10.12
CA VAL A 72 4.93 6.29 9.59
C VAL A 72 4.19 7.43 10.29
N ARG A 73 4.35 7.58 11.61
CA ARG A 73 3.80 8.72 12.36
C ARG A 73 4.34 10.05 11.85
N ARG A 74 5.65 10.16 11.60
CA ARG A 74 6.27 11.38 11.06
C ARG A 74 5.69 11.72 9.69
N VAL A 75 5.48 10.74 8.82
CA VAL A 75 4.87 10.97 7.50
C VAL A 75 3.46 11.54 7.64
N LEU A 76 2.63 10.97 8.53
CA LEU A 76 1.30 11.52 8.83
C LEU A 76 1.39 12.95 9.37
N CYS A 77 2.21 13.20 10.39
CA CYS A 77 2.30 14.53 11.01
C CYS A 77 2.78 15.59 10.01
N ASN A 78 3.75 15.26 9.15
CA ASN A 78 4.20 16.14 8.08
C ASN A 78 3.07 16.46 7.07
N ALA A 79 2.15 15.52 6.84
CA ALA A 79 1.05 15.69 5.91
C ALA A 79 -0.09 16.54 6.51
N VAL A 80 -0.57 16.17 7.69
CA VAL A 80 -1.80 16.77 8.28
C VAL A 80 -1.49 17.91 9.28
N GLY A 81 -0.24 18.06 9.71
CA GLY A 81 0.17 19.00 10.76
C GLY A 81 0.06 18.40 12.17
N ASP A 82 0.86 18.94 13.11
CA ASP A 82 1.06 18.37 14.44
C ASP A 82 -0.22 18.31 15.29
N ASP A 83 -1.03 19.37 15.27
CA ASP A 83 -2.28 19.43 16.04
C ASP A 83 -3.26 18.33 15.62
N ARG A 84 -3.39 18.10 14.31
CA ARG A 84 -4.20 17.02 13.73
C ARG A 84 -3.60 15.66 14.06
N CYS A 85 -2.29 15.50 13.86
CA CYS A 85 -1.57 14.26 14.11
C CYS A 85 -1.64 13.81 15.58
N ALA A 86 -1.70 14.75 16.53
CA ALA A 86 -1.83 14.46 17.95
C ALA A 86 -3.11 13.70 18.30
N SER A 87 -4.17 13.82 17.47
CA SER A 87 -5.41 13.07 17.66
C SER A 87 -5.36 11.61 17.21
N VAL A 88 -4.25 11.17 16.61
CA VAL A 88 -4.13 9.86 15.95
C VAL A 88 -3.22 8.90 16.71
N ARG A 89 -3.70 7.67 16.87
CA ARG A 89 -2.94 6.50 17.35
C ARG A 89 -2.77 5.52 16.20
N ILE A 90 -1.55 5.36 15.71
CA ILE A 90 -1.25 4.53 14.54
C ILE A 90 -0.86 3.11 15.00
N TYR A 91 -1.42 2.10 14.33
CA TYR A 91 -1.05 0.70 14.46
C TYR A 91 -0.70 0.14 13.09
N ILE A 92 0.55 -0.28 12.92
CA ILE A 92 0.99 -0.95 11.70
C ILE A 92 0.69 -2.44 11.85
N LEU A 93 -0.08 -3.00 10.92
CA LEU A 93 -0.49 -4.40 10.95
C LEU A 93 0.22 -5.19 9.85
N ARG A 94 0.83 -6.31 10.23
CA ARG A 94 1.48 -7.26 9.32
C ARG A 94 0.43 -8.05 8.52
N VAL A 95 -0.17 -7.36 7.57
CA VAL A 95 -1.20 -7.86 6.66
C VAL A 95 -0.78 -7.47 5.24
N PRO A 96 -0.48 -8.43 4.33
CA PRO A 96 0.08 -8.14 3.01
C PRO A 96 -0.94 -7.60 1.99
N VAL A 97 -2.05 -7.03 2.47
CA VAL A 97 -3.12 -6.44 1.65
C VAL A 97 -2.94 -4.93 1.60
N PHE A 98 -3.15 -4.31 0.43
CA PHE A 98 -3.20 -2.86 0.31
C PHE A 98 -4.40 -2.31 1.07
N ASN A 99 -4.18 -1.72 2.24
CA ASN A 99 -5.23 -1.05 3.00
C ASN A 99 -4.67 -0.10 4.07
N ALA A 100 -5.47 0.88 4.44
CA ALA A 100 -5.41 1.63 5.68
C ALA A 100 -6.84 1.98 6.10
N SER A 101 -7.05 2.25 7.38
CA SER A 101 -8.35 2.71 7.86
C SER A 101 -8.23 3.55 9.10
N MET A 102 -9.27 4.34 9.37
CA MET A 102 -9.36 5.11 10.60
C MET A 102 -10.69 4.89 11.30
N SER A 103 -10.63 4.61 12.61
CA SER A 103 -11.80 4.49 13.48
C SER A 103 -12.20 5.84 14.06
N ALA A 104 -13.46 5.95 14.49
CA ALA A 104 -14.04 7.17 15.04
C ALA A 104 -13.33 7.72 16.29
N ASN A 105 -12.61 6.87 17.03
CA ASN A 105 -11.87 7.28 18.24
C ASN A 105 -10.44 7.80 17.96
N GLY A 106 -10.00 7.84 16.69
CA GLY A 106 -8.65 8.27 16.31
C GLY A 106 -7.64 7.12 16.12
N THR A 107 -8.08 5.87 16.15
CA THR A 107 -7.24 4.71 15.84
C THR A 107 -7.06 4.57 14.33
N MET A 108 -5.83 4.68 13.85
CA MET A 108 -5.46 4.46 12.45
C MET A 108 -4.76 3.11 12.30
N ARG A 109 -5.24 2.27 11.39
CA ARG A 109 -4.61 0.99 11.00
C ARG A 109 -3.91 1.16 9.66
N VAL A 110 -2.66 0.73 9.57
CA VAL A 110 -1.84 0.82 8.36
C VAL A 110 -1.31 -0.57 8.03
N TYR A 111 -1.64 -1.12 6.86
CA TYR A 111 -1.27 -2.49 6.55
C TYR A 111 0.09 -2.55 5.87
N THR A 112 0.91 -3.56 6.17
CA THR A 112 2.22 -3.71 5.51
C THR A 112 2.11 -3.89 4.00
N GLY A 113 0.97 -4.40 3.50
CA GLY A 113 0.68 -4.44 2.07
C GLY A 113 0.50 -3.06 1.43
N LEU A 114 0.05 -2.04 2.16
CA LEU A 114 0.07 -0.64 1.72
C LEU A 114 1.53 -0.16 1.59
N LEU A 115 2.32 -0.38 2.65
CA LEU A 115 3.72 0.05 2.68
C LEU A 115 4.59 -0.61 1.58
N LEU A 116 4.25 -1.83 1.15
CA LEU A 116 4.94 -2.48 0.04
C LEU A 116 4.62 -1.86 -1.35
N ARG A 117 3.47 -1.19 -1.49
CA ARG A 117 2.93 -0.74 -2.79
C ARG A 117 3.11 0.73 -3.08
N VAL A 118 3.14 1.59 -2.05
CA VAL A 118 3.53 2.99 -2.25
C VAL A 118 5.03 3.08 -2.54
N ARG A 119 5.45 4.16 -3.19
CA ARG A 119 6.81 4.37 -3.72
C ARG A 119 7.53 5.55 -3.09
N SER A 120 6.83 6.38 -2.35
CA SER A 120 7.38 7.62 -1.81
C SER A 120 6.67 8.04 -0.52
N GLU A 121 7.25 8.96 0.25
CA GLU A 121 6.57 9.51 1.43
C GLU A 121 5.33 10.31 1.01
N ALA A 122 5.34 10.98 -0.14
CA ALA A 122 4.17 11.71 -0.65
C ALA A 122 2.99 10.79 -0.93
N GLU A 123 3.24 9.62 -1.49
CA GLU A 123 2.21 8.62 -1.74
C GLU A 123 1.64 8.05 -0.43
N LEU A 124 2.52 7.74 0.54
CA LEU A 124 2.07 7.32 1.86
C LEU A 124 1.26 8.43 2.54
N ALA A 125 1.75 9.66 2.54
CA ALA A 125 1.09 10.83 3.09
C ALA A 125 -0.30 11.05 2.48
N ALA A 126 -0.44 10.84 1.17
CA ALA A 126 -1.72 11.00 0.49
C ALA A 126 -2.76 9.95 0.95
N VAL A 127 -2.36 8.68 1.10
CA VAL A 127 -3.25 7.63 1.61
C VAL A 127 -3.60 7.86 3.09
N LEU A 128 -2.61 8.19 3.94
CA LEU A 128 -2.87 8.47 5.35
C LEU A 128 -3.70 9.73 5.56
N GLY A 129 -3.49 10.76 4.74
CA GLY A 129 -4.27 11.99 4.72
C GLY A 129 -5.72 11.75 4.28
N HIS A 130 -5.95 10.81 3.34
CA HIS A 130 -7.29 10.37 2.94
C HIS A 130 -8.04 9.71 4.10
N GLU A 131 -7.41 8.77 4.80
CA GLU A 131 -8.00 8.15 5.99
C GLU A 131 -8.26 9.18 7.10
N PHE A 132 -7.34 10.11 7.30
CA PHE A 132 -7.54 11.20 8.25
C PHE A 132 -8.68 12.13 7.82
N GLY A 133 -8.89 12.34 6.51
CA GLY A 133 -10.03 13.09 5.99
C GLY A 133 -11.37 12.44 6.33
N HIS A 134 -11.47 11.10 6.23
CA HIS A 134 -12.66 10.38 6.70
C HIS A 134 -12.93 10.56 8.20
N PHE A 135 -11.87 10.62 9.00
CA PHE A 135 -11.96 10.85 10.43
C PHE A 135 -12.38 12.28 10.77
N GLU A 136 -11.76 13.29 10.17
CA GLU A 136 -12.10 14.71 10.41
C GLU A 136 -13.54 15.02 10.02
N GLU A 137 -14.02 14.44 8.90
CA GLU A 137 -15.40 14.58 8.41
C GLU A 137 -16.40 13.58 9.04
N ARG A 138 -15.94 12.72 9.96
CA ARG A 138 -16.76 11.72 10.69
C ARG A 138 -17.55 10.78 9.78
N HIS A 139 -17.00 10.42 8.63
CA HIS A 139 -17.70 9.62 7.61
C HIS A 139 -18.14 8.23 8.09
N VAL A 140 -17.41 7.64 9.05
CA VAL A 140 -17.71 6.32 9.63
C VAL A 140 -19.12 6.28 10.25
N LEU A 141 -19.63 7.40 10.78
CA LEU A 141 -20.92 7.47 11.47
C LEU A 141 -22.10 7.09 10.55
N ALA A 142 -22.03 7.43 9.27
CA ALA A 142 -23.07 7.09 8.31
C ALA A 142 -23.19 5.56 8.12
N GLY A 143 -22.05 4.88 7.98
CA GLY A 143 -21.99 3.42 7.87
C GLY A 143 -22.49 2.72 9.13
N PHE A 144 -22.09 3.21 10.31
CA PHE A 144 -22.55 2.68 11.59
C PHE A 144 -24.08 2.81 11.75
N ARG A 145 -24.66 3.96 11.41
CA ARG A 145 -26.12 4.17 11.46
C ARG A 145 -26.88 3.21 10.55
N ALA A 146 -26.39 3.04 9.32
CA ALA A 146 -26.97 2.11 8.36
C ALA A 146 -26.92 0.66 8.87
N ALA A 147 -25.78 0.23 9.40
CA ALA A 147 -25.61 -1.09 9.99
C ALA A 147 -26.54 -1.30 11.21
N ARG A 148 -26.60 -0.33 12.12
CA ARG A 148 -27.49 -0.37 13.30
C ARG A 148 -28.96 -0.50 12.89
N THR A 149 -29.41 0.30 11.93
CA THR A 149 -30.80 0.24 11.44
C THR A 149 -31.11 -1.11 10.79
N ALA A 150 -30.17 -1.69 10.04
CA ALA A 150 -30.32 -3.01 9.44
C ALA A 150 -30.40 -4.12 10.52
N THR A 151 -29.58 -4.03 11.56
CA THR A 151 -29.62 -4.96 12.72
C THR A 151 -30.95 -4.83 13.46
N ASP A 152 -31.37 -3.61 13.78
CA ASP A 152 -32.64 -3.34 14.47
C ASP A 152 -33.84 -3.91 13.67
N LEU A 153 -33.86 -3.71 12.34
CA LEU A 153 -34.88 -4.28 11.47
C LEU A 153 -34.85 -5.82 11.47
N THR A 154 -33.66 -6.42 11.42
CA THR A 154 -33.51 -7.89 11.44
C THR A 154 -34.01 -8.45 12.76
N THR A 155 -33.63 -7.85 13.90
CA THR A 155 -34.12 -8.22 15.23
C THR A 155 -35.64 -8.11 15.31
N TRP A 156 -36.23 -7.01 14.81
CA TRP A 156 -37.68 -6.85 14.75
C TRP A 156 -38.37 -7.94 13.90
N LEU A 157 -37.84 -8.26 12.72
CA LEU A 157 -38.39 -9.30 11.85
C LEU A 157 -38.27 -10.71 12.46
N THR A 158 -37.19 -10.99 13.20
CA THR A 158 -37.03 -12.23 13.97
C THR A 158 -38.05 -12.31 15.11
N LEU A 159 -38.23 -11.23 15.88
CA LEU A 159 -39.20 -11.17 16.98
C LEU A 159 -40.66 -11.22 16.49
N ALA A 160 -40.95 -10.70 15.29
CA ALA A 160 -42.26 -10.75 14.64
C ALA A 160 -42.61 -12.11 14.01
N GLY A 161 -41.75 -13.13 14.17
CA GLY A 161 -42.07 -14.53 13.87
C GLY A 161 -41.94 -14.97 12.41
N GLY A 162 -41.19 -14.23 11.56
CA GLY A 162 -41.27 -14.40 10.10
C GLY A 162 -40.05 -14.93 9.35
N TYR A 163 -38.80 -14.81 9.84
CA TYR A 163 -37.63 -15.08 8.98
C TYR A 163 -36.44 -15.71 9.71
N ALA A 164 -35.81 -16.69 9.06
CA ALA A 164 -34.46 -17.14 9.37
C ALA A 164 -33.47 -16.01 9.06
N ALA A 165 -32.47 -15.83 9.93
CA ALA A 165 -31.54 -14.71 9.94
C ALA A 165 -31.04 -14.31 8.54
N VAL A 166 -31.32 -13.07 8.13
CA VAL A 166 -30.65 -12.44 6.99
C VAL A 166 -29.21 -12.19 7.42
N SER A 167 -28.23 -12.78 6.72
CA SER A 167 -26.84 -12.43 6.93
C SER A 167 -26.62 -10.99 6.48
N THR A 168 -26.30 -10.11 7.43
CA THR A 168 -25.94 -8.72 7.16
C THR A 168 -24.55 -8.68 6.53
N ALA A 169 -24.48 -8.84 5.21
CA ALA A 169 -23.24 -8.80 4.42
C ALA A 169 -22.48 -7.45 4.47
N ALA A 170 -22.91 -6.50 5.32
CA ALA A 170 -22.37 -5.15 5.41
C ALA A 170 -21.34 -4.95 6.53
N THR A 171 -21.07 -5.96 7.36
CA THR A 171 -20.11 -5.84 8.46
C THR A 171 -19.17 -7.04 8.52
N SER A 172 -17.88 -6.81 8.26
CA SER A 172 -16.83 -7.81 8.52
C SER A 172 -16.21 -7.52 9.89
N HIS A 173 -16.75 -8.12 10.95
CA HIS A 173 -16.18 -8.05 12.29
C HIS A 173 -14.94 -8.97 12.36
N THR A 174 -13.75 -8.39 12.24
CA THR A 174 -12.48 -9.14 12.40
C THR A 174 -11.45 -8.27 13.10
N ILE A 175 -10.28 -8.83 13.45
CA ILE A 175 -9.11 -8.08 13.95
C ILE A 175 -8.73 -6.90 13.03
N ALA A 176 -9.17 -6.95 11.77
CA ALA A 176 -9.03 -5.88 10.80
C ALA A 176 -9.86 -4.60 11.16
N GLY A 177 -10.87 -4.69 12.03
CA GLY A 177 -11.80 -3.63 12.41
C GLY A 177 -13.09 -3.60 11.56
N ASN A 178 -14.07 -2.79 11.96
CA ASN A 178 -15.27 -2.54 11.16
C ASN A 178 -14.96 -1.68 9.92
N PHE A 179 -15.09 -2.28 8.73
CA PHE A 179 -15.03 -1.55 7.47
C PHE A 179 -16.43 -1.29 6.94
N TYR A 180 -16.83 -0.02 6.92
CA TYR A 180 -18.01 0.41 6.18
C TYR A 180 -17.59 0.92 4.80
N ALA A 181 -18.41 0.65 3.79
CA ALA A 181 -18.24 1.28 2.49
C ALA A 181 -18.70 2.74 2.54
N TYR A 182 -17.88 3.65 2.05
CA TYR A 182 -18.21 5.07 2.00
C TYR A 182 -18.99 5.44 0.73
N GLY A 183 -19.87 6.42 0.85
CA GLY A 183 -20.56 7.02 -0.30
C GLY A 183 -19.60 7.82 -1.18
N ARG A 184 -19.95 8.01 -2.46
CA ARG A 184 -19.10 8.75 -3.42
C ARG A 184 -18.79 10.18 -2.97
N ASP A 185 -19.74 10.86 -2.33
CA ASP A 185 -19.50 12.22 -1.83
C ASP A 185 -18.56 12.25 -0.63
N GLN A 186 -18.59 11.21 0.21
CA GLN A 186 -17.65 11.04 1.32
C GLN A 186 -16.22 10.82 0.79
N GLU A 187 -16.07 9.95 -0.22
CA GLU A 187 -14.79 9.74 -0.90
C GLU A 187 -14.26 11.03 -1.53
N ARG A 188 -15.11 11.81 -2.22
CA ARG A 188 -14.70 13.10 -2.81
C ARG A 188 -14.30 14.12 -1.74
N ALA A 189 -14.99 14.16 -0.61
CA ALA A 189 -14.65 15.04 0.49
C ALA A 189 -13.30 14.66 1.11
N ALA A 190 -13.08 13.36 1.37
CA ALA A 190 -11.81 12.83 1.87
C ALA A 190 -10.66 13.08 0.88
N ASP A 191 -10.86 12.85 -0.43
CA ASP A 191 -9.88 13.14 -1.48
C ASP A 191 -9.47 14.62 -1.51
N ARG A 192 -10.44 15.53 -1.46
CA ARG A 192 -10.17 16.98 -1.47
C ARG A 192 -9.41 17.41 -0.21
N LEU A 193 -9.75 16.85 0.93
CA LEU A 193 -9.10 17.17 2.19
C LEU A 193 -7.68 16.60 2.24
N ALA A 194 -7.49 15.35 1.79
CA ALA A 194 -6.18 14.73 1.60
C ALA A 194 -5.28 15.53 0.65
N PHE A 195 -5.83 15.96 -0.48
CA PHE A 195 -5.14 16.85 -1.42
C PHE A 195 -4.74 18.17 -0.76
N SER A 196 -5.62 18.75 0.06
CA SER A 196 -5.33 19.99 0.77
C SER A 196 -4.22 19.81 1.82
N TYR A 197 -4.19 18.66 2.51
CA TYR A 197 -3.10 18.31 3.43
C TYR A 197 -1.76 18.24 2.70
N THR A 198 -1.70 17.46 1.61
CA THR A 198 -0.45 17.31 0.85
C THR A 198 -0.02 18.64 0.20
N ALA A 199 -0.93 19.42 -0.39
CA ALA A 199 -0.64 20.73 -0.99
C ALA A 199 -0.17 21.81 0.01
N ALA A 200 -0.64 21.73 1.26
CA ALA A 200 -0.18 22.59 2.35
C ALA A 200 1.11 22.08 3.01
N SER A 201 1.47 20.82 2.80
CA SER A 201 2.70 20.20 3.30
C SER A 201 3.87 20.37 2.32
N ARG A 202 4.98 19.67 2.59
CA ARG A 202 6.11 19.53 1.66
C ARG A 202 5.88 18.52 0.53
N TYR A 203 4.87 17.66 0.65
CA TYR A 203 4.69 16.52 -0.23
C TYR A 203 4.00 16.89 -1.54
N ARG A 204 4.29 16.13 -2.59
CA ARG A 204 3.65 16.27 -3.90
C ARG A 204 2.14 15.96 -3.82
N PRO A 205 1.24 16.92 -4.14
CA PRO A 205 -0.21 16.72 -3.98
C PRO A 205 -0.83 15.70 -4.93
N GLY A 206 -0.28 15.54 -6.13
CA GLY A 206 -0.74 14.60 -7.16
C GLY A 206 -0.45 13.13 -6.88
N ALA A 207 0.31 12.82 -5.82
CA ALA A 207 0.78 11.46 -5.52
C ALA A 207 -0.35 10.43 -5.33
N ALA A 208 -1.52 10.82 -4.81
CA ALA A 208 -2.68 9.93 -4.63
C ALA A 208 -3.12 9.27 -5.96
N ALA A 209 -3.13 10.02 -7.06
CA ALA A 209 -3.57 9.51 -8.35
C ALA A 209 -2.63 8.41 -8.90
N ASP A 210 -1.35 8.50 -8.58
CA ASP A 210 -0.35 7.50 -8.97
C ASP A 210 -0.58 6.19 -8.21
N VAL A 211 -0.92 6.28 -6.91
CA VAL A 211 -1.26 5.13 -6.08
C VAL A 211 -2.50 4.42 -6.63
N TRP A 212 -3.59 5.15 -6.86
CA TRP A 212 -4.84 4.57 -7.39
C TRP A 212 -4.65 3.90 -8.74
N THR A 213 -3.89 4.53 -9.65
CA THR A 213 -3.55 3.94 -10.95
C THR A 213 -2.83 2.61 -10.77
N ARG A 214 -1.75 2.57 -9.97
CA ARG A 214 -0.97 1.35 -9.79
C ARG A 214 -1.74 0.22 -9.12
N VAL A 215 -2.62 0.53 -8.17
CA VAL A 215 -3.45 -0.48 -7.50
C VAL A 215 -4.52 -1.05 -8.45
N MET A 216 -5.09 -0.22 -9.34
CA MET A 216 -5.97 -0.70 -10.41
C MET A 216 -5.22 -1.63 -11.37
N ASP A 217 -4.04 -1.21 -11.83
CA ASP A 217 -3.20 -2.00 -12.75
C ASP A 217 -2.75 -3.34 -12.11
N GLU A 218 -2.41 -3.35 -10.82
CA GLU A 218 -2.09 -4.58 -10.08
C GLU A 218 -3.28 -5.54 -10.04
N ASN A 219 -4.49 -5.03 -9.75
CA ASN A 219 -5.71 -5.83 -9.75
C ASN A 219 -6.06 -6.38 -11.15
N ASP A 220 -5.78 -5.61 -12.19
CA ASP A 220 -5.93 -6.07 -13.57
C ASP A 220 -4.93 -7.20 -13.85
N ALA A 221 -3.67 -7.08 -13.44
CA ALA A 221 -2.69 -8.17 -13.54
C ALA A 221 -3.09 -9.43 -12.76
N THR A 222 -3.63 -9.28 -11.53
CA THR A 222 -4.23 -10.38 -10.76
C THR A 222 -5.35 -11.06 -11.54
N SER A 223 -6.27 -10.28 -12.10
CA SER A 223 -7.43 -10.78 -12.84
C SER A 223 -6.99 -11.54 -14.10
N LEU A 224 -6.03 -10.98 -14.85
CA LEU A 224 -5.43 -11.65 -16.02
C LEU A 224 -4.77 -12.98 -15.62
N GLY A 225 -3.95 -12.98 -14.56
CA GLY A 225 -3.28 -14.19 -14.07
C GLY A 225 -4.24 -15.29 -13.61
N ARG A 226 -5.44 -14.92 -13.15
CA ARG A 226 -6.51 -15.83 -12.73
C ARG A 226 -7.48 -16.20 -13.85
N HIS A 227 -7.24 -15.76 -15.09
CA HIS A 227 -8.15 -15.94 -16.23
C HIS A 227 -9.56 -15.39 -15.95
N GLN A 228 -9.64 -14.31 -15.18
CA GLN A 228 -10.89 -13.62 -14.86
C GLN A 228 -11.01 -12.37 -15.73
N ARG A 229 -12.25 -11.95 -16.04
CA ARG A 229 -12.47 -10.66 -16.67
C ARG A 229 -12.03 -9.56 -15.69
N SER A 230 -11.03 -8.76 -16.07
CA SER A 230 -10.78 -7.46 -15.44
C SER A 230 -12.04 -6.64 -15.64
N GLN A 231 -12.70 -6.20 -14.55
CA GLN A 231 -13.69 -5.10 -14.41
C GLN A 231 -14.34 -5.11 -13.00
N ARG A 232 -13.64 -5.53 -11.94
CA ARG A 232 -14.17 -5.55 -10.57
C ARG A 232 -13.15 -5.03 -9.57
N TYR A 233 -13.03 -3.70 -9.48
CA TYR A 233 -12.17 -3.05 -8.48
C TYR A 233 -12.72 -3.18 -7.06
N ASP A 234 -14.01 -3.50 -6.89
CA ASP A 234 -14.66 -3.85 -5.61
C ASP A 234 -14.04 -5.07 -4.91
N LYS A 235 -13.20 -5.85 -5.59
CA LYS A 235 -12.46 -6.97 -5.00
C LYS A 235 -11.12 -6.58 -4.38
N VAL A 236 -10.63 -5.36 -4.64
CA VAL A 236 -9.47 -4.81 -3.92
C VAL A 236 -9.97 -4.35 -2.56
N ALA A 237 -9.36 -4.82 -1.47
CA ALA A 237 -9.83 -4.54 -0.12
C ALA A 237 -10.03 -3.04 0.17
N PHE A 238 -9.08 -2.19 -0.28
CA PHE A 238 -9.21 -0.74 -0.18
C PHE A 238 -10.40 -0.21 -0.99
N PHE A 239 -10.55 -0.59 -2.26
CA PHE A 239 -11.66 -0.07 -3.09
C PHE A 239 -13.04 -0.66 -2.74
N ALA A 240 -13.09 -1.75 -1.98
CA ALA A 240 -14.32 -2.27 -1.41
C ALA A 240 -14.91 -1.29 -0.39
N SER A 241 -14.07 -0.64 0.44
CA SER A 241 -14.49 0.46 1.33
C SER A 241 -14.47 1.83 0.64
N HIS A 242 -13.63 2.00 -0.39
CA HIS A 242 -13.35 3.27 -1.09
C HIS A 242 -13.66 3.21 -2.59
N PRO A 243 -14.94 3.29 -3.01
CA PRO A 243 -15.34 3.07 -4.40
C PRO A 243 -14.91 4.17 -5.38
N ALA A 244 -15.16 3.91 -6.68
CA ALA A 244 -14.95 4.83 -7.81
C ALA A 244 -13.49 5.28 -8.08
N PRO A 245 -12.50 4.37 -8.09
CA PRO A 245 -11.09 4.75 -8.20
C PRO A 245 -10.74 5.51 -9.48
N LEU A 246 -11.38 5.21 -10.62
CA LEU A 246 -11.11 5.88 -11.89
C LEU A 246 -11.53 7.36 -11.89
N GLU A 247 -12.75 7.66 -11.43
CA GLU A 247 -13.25 9.04 -11.31
C GLU A 247 -12.34 9.87 -10.38
N ARG A 248 -12.01 9.29 -9.23
CA ARG A 248 -11.16 9.91 -8.21
C ARG A 248 -9.76 10.20 -8.75
N THR A 249 -9.17 9.24 -9.46
CA THR A 249 -7.86 9.40 -10.11
C THR A 249 -7.86 10.58 -11.10
N VAL A 250 -8.87 10.68 -11.96
CA VAL A 250 -8.99 11.79 -12.92
C VAL A 250 -9.13 13.12 -12.17
N THR A 251 -9.99 13.17 -11.15
CA THR A 251 -10.25 14.38 -10.36
C THR A 251 -8.98 14.86 -9.64
N LEU A 252 -8.24 13.96 -9.00
CA LEU A 252 -7.01 14.28 -8.28
C LEU A 252 -5.91 14.79 -9.24
N ARG A 253 -5.78 14.20 -10.44
CA ARG A 253 -4.86 14.71 -11.47
C ARG A 253 -5.24 16.11 -11.93
N GLU A 254 -6.53 16.39 -12.10
CA GLU A 254 -6.99 17.72 -12.49
C GLU A 254 -6.75 18.76 -11.39
N LEU A 255 -6.95 18.40 -10.12
CA LEU A 255 -6.64 19.25 -8.98
C LEU A 255 -5.14 19.55 -8.90
N ALA A 256 -4.29 18.53 -8.99
CA ALA A 256 -2.83 18.70 -9.00
C ALA A 256 -2.36 19.62 -10.14
N ARG A 257 -2.93 19.45 -11.35
CA ARG A 257 -2.61 20.32 -12.50
C ARG A 257 -2.99 21.79 -12.25
N LYS A 258 -4.10 22.04 -11.55
CA LYS A 258 -4.60 23.40 -11.26
C LYS A 258 -3.79 24.08 -10.16
N ASP A 259 -3.50 23.35 -9.08
CA ASP A 259 -2.76 23.85 -7.91
C ASP A 259 -1.26 24.04 -8.21
N GLY A 260 -0.67 23.08 -8.93
CA GLY A 260 0.77 22.86 -8.97
C GLY A 260 1.07 21.47 -8.37
N ASP A 261 1.99 20.74 -8.99
CA ASP A 261 2.39 19.40 -8.54
C ASP A 261 3.90 19.36 -8.23
N ASP A 262 4.42 20.43 -7.64
CA ASP A 262 5.84 20.74 -7.45
C ASP A 262 6.39 20.39 -6.06
N GLY A 263 5.61 19.67 -5.25
CA GLY A 263 6.06 19.14 -3.95
C GLY A 263 7.06 17.97 -4.08
N GLU A 264 7.61 17.55 -2.94
CA GLU A 264 8.60 16.47 -2.87
C GLU A 264 7.92 15.09 -2.81
N ASP A 265 8.43 14.12 -3.56
CA ASP A 265 8.04 12.71 -3.37
C ASP A 265 8.76 12.06 -2.17
N ALA A 266 10.03 12.42 -1.94
CA ALA A 266 10.93 11.81 -0.95
C ALA A 266 11.07 10.27 -1.09
N THR A 267 11.24 9.81 -2.34
CA THR A 267 11.41 8.39 -2.73
C THR A 267 12.56 7.69 -2.02
N ASP A 268 13.75 8.30 -1.96
CA ASP A 268 14.94 7.67 -1.35
C ASP A 268 14.78 7.49 0.16
N THR A 269 14.24 8.51 0.83
CA THR A 269 13.90 8.44 2.26
C THR A 269 12.93 7.29 2.53
N TYR A 270 11.91 7.15 1.67
CA TYR A 270 10.95 6.06 1.75
C TYR A 270 11.59 4.69 1.54
N ALA A 271 12.41 4.56 0.49
CA ALA A 271 13.10 3.32 0.18
C ALA A 271 14.02 2.88 1.32
N ALA A 272 14.75 3.81 1.93
CA ALA A 272 15.66 3.56 3.05
C ALA A 272 14.91 3.11 4.30
N ALA A 273 13.81 3.78 4.67
CA ALA A 273 13.01 3.42 5.85
C ALA A 273 12.40 2.02 5.75
N LEU A 274 12.10 1.57 4.52
CA LEU A 274 11.46 0.28 4.25
C LEU A 274 12.47 -0.84 3.91
N ALA A 275 13.76 -0.52 3.74
CA ALA A 275 14.77 -1.45 3.25
C ALA A 275 14.83 -2.74 4.08
N THR A 276 14.89 -2.63 5.42
CA THR A 276 14.96 -3.77 6.33
C THR A 276 13.67 -4.62 6.34
N TRP A 277 12.52 -4.00 6.05
CA TRP A 277 11.21 -4.67 6.08
C TRP A 277 10.81 -5.30 4.75
N ARG A 278 11.34 -4.78 3.64
CA ARG A 278 10.96 -5.18 2.27
C ARG A 278 11.04 -6.69 2.03
N PRO A 279 12.10 -7.43 2.42
CA PRO A 279 12.15 -8.88 2.22
C PRO A 279 11.01 -9.63 2.93
N GLN A 280 10.65 -9.21 4.14
CA GLN A 280 9.54 -9.82 4.89
C GLN A 280 8.19 -9.52 4.24
N PHE A 281 7.97 -8.29 3.79
CA PHE A 281 6.73 -7.90 3.12
C PHE A 281 6.56 -8.63 1.79
N LEU A 282 7.63 -8.79 1.02
CA LEU A 282 7.64 -9.59 -0.21
C LEU A 282 7.32 -11.07 0.08
N THR A 283 7.91 -11.62 1.13
CA THR A 283 7.61 -13.00 1.57
C THR A 283 6.13 -13.16 1.90
N ASP A 284 5.53 -12.21 2.62
CA ASP A 284 4.12 -12.26 2.98
C ASP A 284 3.20 -12.03 1.76
N GLN A 285 3.62 -11.19 0.81
CA GLN A 285 2.93 -11.00 -0.47
C GLN A 285 2.89 -12.30 -1.29
N ILE A 286 4.02 -13.01 -1.41
CA ILE A 286 4.09 -14.26 -2.18
C ILE A 286 3.12 -15.31 -1.61
N LYS A 287 2.94 -15.35 -0.28
CA LYS A 287 1.98 -16.27 0.39
C LYS A 287 0.52 -16.01 0.03
N LEU A 288 0.17 -14.85 -0.55
CA LEU A 288 -1.17 -14.60 -1.07
C LEU A 288 -1.52 -15.46 -2.30
N ASN A 289 -0.53 -16.16 -2.88
CA ASN A 289 -0.70 -17.01 -4.05
C ASN A 289 -1.35 -16.25 -5.24
N ASP A 290 -0.99 -14.98 -5.38
CA ASP A 290 -1.42 -14.13 -6.48
C ASP A 290 -0.25 -13.89 -7.43
N PHE A 291 -0.04 -14.83 -8.36
CA PHE A 291 1.07 -14.74 -9.30
C PHE A 291 1.03 -13.47 -10.15
N GLY A 292 -0.13 -13.14 -10.73
CA GLY A 292 -0.27 -12.00 -11.65
C GLY A 292 -0.01 -10.66 -10.96
N GLY A 293 -0.68 -10.42 -9.82
CA GLY A 293 -0.48 -9.19 -9.06
C GLY A 293 0.92 -9.08 -8.46
N THR A 294 1.47 -10.19 -7.92
CA THR A 294 2.82 -10.17 -7.32
C THR A 294 3.91 -9.95 -8.36
N GLU A 295 3.79 -10.55 -9.56
CA GLU A 295 4.75 -10.32 -10.64
C GLU A 295 4.71 -8.86 -11.13
N TYR A 296 3.50 -8.28 -11.28
CA TYR A 296 3.34 -6.86 -11.57
C TYR A 296 4.00 -5.98 -10.50
N LEU A 297 3.72 -6.26 -9.22
CA LEU A 297 4.28 -5.52 -8.10
C LEU A 297 5.82 -5.57 -8.08
N LEU A 298 6.40 -6.75 -8.27
CA LEU A 298 7.85 -6.93 -8.36
C LEU A 298 8.45 -6.13 -9.53
N ALA A 299 7.81 -6.17 -10.71
CA ALA A 299 8.26 -5.37 -11.85
C ALA A 299 8.18 -3.86 -11.58
N GLN A 300 7.15 -3.39 -10.88
CA GLN A 300 7.04 -1.99 -10.46
C GLN A 300 8.11 -1.59 -9.44
N LEU A 301 8.44 -2.48 -8.50
CA LEU A 301 9.52 -2.26 -7.53
C LEU A 301 10.90 -2.26 -8.20
N ALA A 302 11.08 -3.05 -9.25
CA ALA A 302 12.32 -3.18 -10.00
C ALA A 302 12.46 -2.16 -11.15
N LYS A 303 11.64 -1.10 -11.18
CA LYS A 303 11.66 -0.09 -12.26
C LYS A 303 13.04 0.52 -12.46
N ASP A 304 13.78 0.73 -11.37
CA ASP A 304 15.15 1.30 -11.39
C ASP A 304 16.24 0.21 -11.39
N GLY A 305 15.84 -1.05 -11.52
CA GLY A 305 16.73 -2.20 -11.57
C GLY A 305 16.32 -3.33 -10.63
N TRP A 306 16.68 -4.54 -11.02
CA TRP A 306 16.49 -5.74 -10.20
C TRP A 306 17.61 -5.84 -9.15
N THR A 307 17.24 -5.68 -7.88
CA THR A 307 18.09 -5.90 -6.71
C THR A 307 18.12 -7.38 -6.31
N PRO A 308 19.11 -7.83 -5.52
CA PRO A 308 19.18 -9.22 -5.06
C PRO A 308 17.92 -9.71 -4.34
N ASP A 309 17.30 -8.87 -3.49
CA ASP A 309 16.08 -9.21 -2.75
C ASP A 309 14.85 -9.31 -3.65
N LEU A 310 14.73 -8.44 -4.67
CA LEU A 310 13.64 -8.52 -5.65
C LEU A 310 13.78 -9.74 -6.56
N LEU A 311 15.01 -10.08 -6.98
CA LEU A 311 15.28 -11.30 -7.76
C LEU A 311 15.03 -12.56 -6.93
N PHE A 312 15.44 -12.56 -5.66
CA PHE A 312 15.13 -13.65 -4.74
C PHE A 312 13.61 -13.83 -4.59
N ALA A 313 12.86 -12.75 -4.34
CA ALA A 313 11.40 -12.80 -4.24
C ALA A 313 10.74 -13.30 -5.54
N ARG A 314 11.22 -12.86 -6.71
CA ARG A 314 10.74 -13.36 -8.01
C ARG A 314 11.07 -14.83 -8.21
N GLY A 315 12.27 -15.27 -7.80
CA GLY A 315 12.65 -16.68 -7.78
C GLY A 315 11.70 -17.52 -6.94
N GLU A 316 11.33 -17.04 -5.74
CA GLU A 316 10.40 -17.71 -4.85
C GLU A 316 8.99 -17.78 -5.46
N LEU A 317 8.50 -16.69 -6.06
CA LEU A 317 7.21 -16.64 -6.74
C LEU A 317 7.08 -17.72 -7.83
N TYR A 318 8.09 -17.84 -8.70
CA TYR A 318 8.10 -18.84 -9.77
C TYR A 318 8.29 -20.27 -9.23
N ARG A 319 9.18 -20.45 -8.24
CA ARG A 319 9.44 -21.76 -7.63
C ARG A 319 8.20 -22.34 -6.96
N GLN A 320 7.38 -21.50 -6.31
CA GLN A 320 6.13 -21.92 -5.66
C GLN A 320 5.05 -22.35 -6.66
N ARG A 321 4.96 -21.70 -7.83
CA ARG A 321 4.03 -22.12 -8.90
C ARG A 321 4.40 -23.50 -9.47
N GLY A 322 5.69 -23.81 -9.53
CA GLY A 322 6.19 -25.19 -9.57
C GLY A 322 6.07 -25.92 -10.91
N ASN A 323 5.60 -25.29 -11.99
CA ASN A 323 5.63 -25.91 -13.33
C ASN A 323 7.07 -25.98 -13.86
N PRO A 324 7.42 -26.94 -14.75
CA PRO A 324 8.80 -27.11 -15.21
C PRO A 324 9.48 -25.85 -15.77
N ARG A 325 8.77 -25.05 -16.57
CA ARG A 325 9.28 -23.79 -17.11
C ARG A 325 9.51 -22.73 -16.03
N ASP A 326 8.71 -22.75 -14.97
CA ASP A 326 8.83 -21.81 -13.86
C ASP A 326 10.04 -22.13 -13.00
N LEU A 327 10.33 -23.42 -12.80
CA LEU A 327 11.51 -23.86 -12.06
C LEU A 327 12.81 -23.44 -12.77
N VAL A 328 12.85 -23.54 -14.11
CA VAL A 328 13.99 -23.03 -14.91
C VAL A 328 14.13 -21.51 -14.74
N SER A 329 13.01 -20.77 -14.79
CA SER A 329 13.02 -19.31 -14.61
C SER A 329 13.46 -18.92 -13.20
N ALA A 330 12.95 -19.61 -12.18
CA ALA A 330 13.33 -19.42 -10.79
C ALA A 330 14.83 -19.63 -10.57
N ALA A 331 15.39 -20.71 -11.12
CA ALA A 331 16.84 -20.96 -11.07
C ALA A 331 17.64 -19.83 -11.73
N GLY A 332 17.16 -19.26 -12.84
CA GLY A 332 17.74 -18.07 -13.45
C GLY A 332 17.76 -16.87 -12.51
N PHE A 333 16.63 -16.55 -11.88
CA PHE A 333 16.53 -15.41 -10.95
C PHE A 333 17.41 -15.58 -9.71
N TYR A 334 17.49 -16.78 -9.13
CA TYR A 334 18.39 -17.01 -7.99
C TYR A 334 19.86 -16.85 -8.38
N ARG A 335 20.29 -17.37 -9.54
CA ARG A 335 21.66 -17.19 -10.02
C ARG A 335 22.00 -15.72 -10.20
N GLU A 336 21.08 -14.93 -10.77
CA GLU A 336 21.26 -13.50 -10.93
C GLU A 336 21.33 -12.77 -9.58
N ALA A 337 20.47 -13.14 -8.62
CA ALA A 337 20.51 -12.60 -7.26
C ALA A 337 21.87 -12.86 -6.61
N ILE A 338 22.33 -14.13 -6.63
CA ILE A 338 23.62 -14.55 -6.06
C ILE A 338 24.79 -13.81 -6.73
N ALA A 339 24.76 -13.67 -8.06
CA ALA A 339 25.83 -13.01 -8.82
C ALA A 339 25.95 -11.51 -8.52
N LYS A 340 24.86 -10.85 -8.11
CA LYS A 340 24.86 -9.43 -7.74
C LYS A 340 25.45 -9.16 -6.35
N GLY A 341 25.71 -10.19 -5.54
CA GLY A 341 26.18 -10.05 -4.16
C GLY A 341 25.04 -9.75 -3.18
N ASP A 342 25.28 -9.96 -1.88
CA ASP A 342 24.35 -9.70 -0.77
C ASP A 342 22.96 -10.36 -0.87
N ALA A 343 22.80 -11.37 -1.72
CA ALA A 343 21.59 -12.18 -1.74
C ALA A 343 21.42 -12.94 -0.41
N ASP A 344 20.17 -13.09 0.03
CA ASP A 344 19.84 -13.97 1.15
C ASP A 344 20.40 -15.38 0.85
N PRO A 345 21.10 -16.04 1.79
CA PRO A 345 21.54 -17.42 1.63
C PRO A 345 20.43 -18.39 1.18
N LEU A 346 19.17 -18.09 1.51
CA LEU A 346 18.01 -18.84 1.01
C LEU A 346 17.92 -18.86 -0.53
N ALA A 347 18.56 -17.94 -1.26
CA ALA A 347 18.67 -18.00 -2.71
C ALA A 347 19.40 -19.27 -3.18
N GLN A 348 20.44 -19.71 -2.48
CA GLN A 348 21.15 -20.96 -2.77
C GLN A 348 20.25 -22.18 -2.51
N ARG A 349 19.48 -22.16 -1.42
CA ARG A 349 18.47 -23.20 -1.13
C ARG A 349 17.41 -23.26 -2.22
N GLY A 350 16.86 -22.11 -2.61
CA GLY A 350 15.86 -21.99 -3.67
C GLY A 350 16.38 -22.47 -5.02
N LEU A 351 17.62 -22.10 -5.37
CA LEU A 351 18.31 -22.53 -6.58
C LEU A 351 18.48 -24.05 -6.62
N GLY A 352 19.01 -24.64 -5.54
CA GLY A 352 19.23 -26.07 -5.45
C GLY A 352 17.94 -26.87 -5.61
N LEU A 353 16.87 -26.47 -4.90
CA LEU A 353 15.56 -27.11 -5.00
C LEU A 353 14.91 -26.94 -6.39
N ALA A 354 15.07 -25.77 -7.02
CA ALA A 354 14.56 -25.53 -8.36
C ALA A 354 15.26 -26.41 -9.40
N LEU A 355 16.60 -26.48 -9.35
CA LEU A 355 17.43 -27.26 -10.29
C LEU A 355 17.20 -28.76 -10.18
N LEU A 356 17.13 -29.29 -8.95
CA LEU A 356 16.80 -30.70 -8.72
C LEU A 356 15.45 -31.07 -9.37
N ARG A 357 14.44 -30.21 -9.20
CA ARG A 357 13.10 -30.44 -9.75
C ARG A 357 12.99 -30.18 -11.25
N SER A 358 13.89 -29.38 -11.83
CA SER A 358 13.95 -29.14 -13.27
C SER A 358 14.88 -30.10 -14.02
N GLY A 359 15.56 -31.03 -13.33
CA GLY A 359 16.38 -32.09 -13.92
C GLY A 359 17.89 -31.83 -13.97
N ASP A 360 18.38 -30.71 -13.42
CA ASP A 360 19.82 -30.40 -13.33
C ASP A 360 20.35 -30.80 -11.94
N ALA A 361 20.44 -32.11 -11.71
CA ALA A 361 20.71 -32.66 -10.39
C ALA A 361 22.10 -32.29 -9.87
N ALA A 362 23.12 -32.27 -10.74
CA ALA A 362 24.49 -31.96 -10.34
C ALA A 362 24.61 -30.53 -9.82
N ALA A 363 24.12 -29.53 -10.58
CA ALA A 363 24.14 -28.14 -10.13
C ALA A 363 23.21 -27.91 -8.93
N GLY A 364 22.08 -28.61 -8.87
CA GLY A 364 21.16 -28.55 -7.74
C GLY A 364 21.79 -28.99 -6.42
N ARG A 365 22.52 -30.11 -6.42
CA ARG A 365 23.25 -30.61 -5.24
C ARG A 365 24.37 -29.68 -4.79
N GLN A 366 25.09 -29.08 -5.74
CA GLN A 366 26.13 -28.10 -5.42
C GLN A 366 25.52 -26.89 -4.71
N ALA A 367 24.44 -26.30 -5.25
CA ALA A 367 23.79 -25.14 -4.64
C ALA A 367 23.25 -25.44 -3.22
N LEU A 368 22.72 -26.65 -2.98
CA LEU A 368 22.33 -27.06 -1.61
C LEU A 368 23.53 -27.22 -0.67
N THR A 369 24.67 -27.69 -1.18
CA THR A 369 25.92 -27.79 -0.40
C THR A 369 26.44 -26.40 -0.03
N ASP A 370 26.40 -25.46 -0.97
CA ASP A 370 26.78 -24.07 -0.75
C ASP A 370 25.86 -23.42 0.31
N TYR A 371 24.54 -23.65 0.22
CA TYR A 371 23.60 -23.21 1.24
C TYR A 371 23.91 -23.79 2.63
N LEU A 372 24.15 -25.10 2.73
CA LEU A 372 24.49 -25.76 4.00
C LEU A 372 25.82 -25.29 4.58
N THR A 373 26.73 -24.79 3.76
CA THR A 373 27.97 -24.14 4.23
C THR A 373 27.68 -22.79 4.87
N LEU A 374 26.74 -22.02 4.29
CA LEU A 374 26.30 -20.72 4.81
C LEU A 374 25.38 -20.86 6.05
N ARG A 375 24.57 -21.92 6.10
CA ARG A 375 23.56 -22.16 7.15
C ARG A 375 23.56 -23.65 7.58
N PRO A 376 24.60 -24.11 8.30
CA PRO A 376 24.76 -25.52 8.65
C PRO A 376 23.69 -26.05 9.61
N ASP A 377 23.10 -25.17 10.43
CA ASP A 377 22.15 -25.51 11.49
C ASP A 377 20.71 -25.11 11.15
N CYS A 378 20.36 -25.02 9.85
CA CYS A 378 18.98 -24.77 9.46
C CYS A 378 18.06 -25.94 9.85
N GLU A 379 16.78 -25.66 10.13
CA GLU A 379 15.80 -26.64 10.61
C GLU A 379 15.68 -27.87 9.69
N ASP A 380 15.81 -27.65 8.39
CA ASP A 380 15.71 -28.68 7.35
C ASP A 380 17.07 -29.25 6.90
N ALA A 381 18.16 -28.99 7.64
CA ALA A 381 19.52 -29.36 7.23
C ALA A 381 19.68 -30.87 6.95
N ALA A 382 19.06 -31.73 7.75
CA ALA A 382 19.13 -33.18 7.55
C ALA A 382 18.54 -33.61 6.20
N MET A 383 17.37 -33.08 5.84
CA MET A 383 16.73 -33.33 4.54
C MET A 383 17.60 -32.79 3.40
N LEU A 384 18.11 -31.56 3.53
CA LEU A 384 18.93 -30.95 2.48
C LEU A 384 20.25 -31.68 2.27
N ARG A 385 20.90 -32.19 3.33
CA ARG A 385 22.11 -33.03 3.23
C ARG A 385 21.84 -34.32 2.47
N SER A 386 20.69 -34.95 2.72
CA SER A 386 20.27 -36.14 1.98
C SER A 386 20.11 -35.85 0.48
N LEU A 387 19.42 -34.76 0.14
CA LEU A 387 19.26 -34.32 -1.26
C LEU A 387 20.59 -33.97 -1.92
N ALA A 388 21.50 -33.32 -1.19
CA ALA A 388 22.82 -32.94 -1.70
C ALA A 388 23.75 -34.16 -1.92
N ALA A 389 23.56 -35.26 -1.19
CA ALA A 389 24.39 -36.46 -1.28
C ALA A 389 23.81 -37.57 -2.20
N ALA A 390 22.54 -37.47 -2.60
CA ALA A 390 21.90 -38.46 -3.46
C ALA A 390 22.60 -38.53 -4.84
N GLN A 391 23.04 -39.71 -5.27
CA GLN A 391 23.73 -39.92 -6.55
C GLN A 391 22.76 -39.96 -7.73
#